data_AF-A0A812Z4X6-F1
#
_entry.id   AF-A0A812Z4X6-F1
#
_cell.length_a   1.000
_cell.length_b   1.000
_cell.length_c   1.000
_cell.angle_alpha   90.00
_cell.angle_beta   90.00
_cell.angle_gamma   90.00
#
_symmetry.space_group_name_H-M   'P 1'
#
loop_
_entity.id
_entity.type
_entity.pdbx_description
1 polymer ?
#
loop_
_entity_poly.entity_id
_entity_poly.type
_entity_poly.pdbx_seq_one_letter_code
_entity_poly.pdbx_strand_id
1 'polypeptide(L)'
;MASLDVRTAPTTFPVLLGGRDRSKVELAEQEAVTADIKSPLNRDLTKAAGVRASTTQRDETPVPEEPSRQAASPPQQVLDVLLSKEEALSLQSELMEAFSAPAFQKQLHELGRLHGVGTDGCRALVLKLVRSKQVEIISRFGLQSSQAGIEGMLSAFKSLETDPDIQVNNMAMKELLCLSEMPFPTPVPEVRMVVQRPSTKHRVMDVLRVQLIEFSKATFQLEVEELKRQAKVSDAAGGFYHLPGRADLALIVQQVLLPQYGFAGSKEGVQDMIQHCAPFVKDPDVASLLDRVNDRLGMSTAACDRFRDLLAHLA
;
A
#
# COMPACT_ATOMS: atom_id res chain seq x y z
N MET A 1 -44.75 3.47 47.99
CA MET A 1 -45.29 3.62 46.62
C MET A 1 -45.37 5.11 46.33
N ALA A 2 -44.38 5.64 45.59
CA ALA A 2 -44.35 7.03 45.16
C ALA A 2 -43.98 7.04 43.67
N SER A 3 -44.95 7.38 42.83
CA SER A 3 -44.76 7.60 41.39
C SER A 3 -44.22 9.01 41.16
N LEU A 4 -43.10 9.11 40.44
CA LEU A 4 -42.65 10.35 39.81
C LEU A 4 -42.94 10.25 38.33
N ASP A 5 -43.86 11.11 37.90
CA ASP A 5 -44.32 11.31 36.54
C ASP A 5 -43.51 12.48 35.96
N VAL A 6 -42.68 12.24 34.94
CA VAL A 6 -41.92 13.29 34.25
C VAL A 6 -42.33 13.32 32.79
N ARG A 7 -43.08 14.37 32.46
CA ARG A 7 -43.43 14.82 31.11
C ARG A 7 -42.20 15.41 30.42
N THR A 8 -41.92 14.97 29.20
CA THR A 8 -41.07 15.69 28.24
C THR A 8 -41.88 16.12 27.02
N ALA A 9 -41.84 17.42 26.73
CA ALA A 9 -42.45 18.06 25.57
C ALA A 9 -41.62 17.83 24.29
N PRO A 10 -42.23 17.90 23.09
CA PRO A 10 -41.53 17.78 21.82
C PRO A 10 -41.09 19.15 21.29
N THR A 11 -39.83 19.28 20.91
CA THR A 11 -39.30 20.44 20.19
C THR A 11 -39.24 20.13 18.70
N THR A 12 -40.05 20.86 17.94
CA THR A 12 -40.15 20.85 16.48
C THR A 12 -39.29 21.96 15.87
N PHE A 13 -38.92 21.78 14.58
CA PHE A 13 -38.43 22.74 13.55
C PHE A 13 -36.90 22.75 13.24
N PRO A 14 -36.49 23.17 12.02
CA PRO A 14 -37.15 23.12 10.71
C PRO A 14 -36.29 22.49 9.59
N VAL A 15 -37.01 22.02 8.56
CA VAL A 15 -36.50 21.68 7.23
C VAL A 15 -36.09 22.97 6.48
N LEU A 16 -34.85 23.00 5.98
CA LEU A 16 -34.42 23.96 4.95
C LEU A 16 -34.00 23.18 3.70
N LEU A 17 -34.92 23.13 2.74
CA LEU A 17 -34.67 22.75 1.36
C LEU A 17 -34.04 23.94 0.65
N GLY A 18 -32.79 23.76 0.21
CA GLY A 18 -32.10 24.66 -0.71
C GLY A 18 -31.51 23.84 -1.84
N GLY A 19 -32.21 23.82 -2.99
CA GLY A 19 -31.74 23.15 -4.18
C GLY A 19 -30.53 23.83 -4.82
N ARG A 20 -29.75 23.05 -5.55
CA ARG A 20 -29.05 23.53 -6.74
C ARG A 20 -28.81 22.40 -7.72
N ASP A 21 -29.67 22.40 -8.73
CA ASP A 21 -29.42 21.87 -10.05
C ASP A 21 -28.09 22.44 -10.58
N ARG A 22 -27.15 21.56 -10.95
CA ARG A 22 -26.14 21.86 -11.96
C ARG A 22 -25.97 20.65 -12.85
N SER A 23 -26.54 20.82 -14.03
CA SER A 23 -26.51 19.95 -15.19
C SER A 23 -25.10 19.79 -15.76
N LYS A 24 -24.90 18.62 -16.39
CA LYS A 24 -24.25 18.40 -17.70
C LYS A 24 -23.38 19.55 -18.23
N VAL A 25 -22.09 19.30 -18.40
CA VAL A 25 -21.07 19.78 -19.37
C VAL A 25 -19.77 19.14 -18.81
N GLU A 26 -18.89 18.38 -19.46
CA GLU A 26 -18.37 18.30 -20.83
C GLU A 26 -17.68 16.93 -20.94
N LEU A 27 -17.86 16.24 -22.06
CA LEU A 27 -17.22 14.96 -22.39
C LEU A 27 -16.57 15.13 -23.76
N ALA A 28 -15.52 15.95 -23.83
CA ALA A 28 -14.70 16.15 -25.02
C ALA A 28 -13.45 16.96 -24.66
N GLU A 29 -12.45 16.35 -24.01
CA GLU A 29 -11.06 16.82 -24.05
C GLU A 29 -10.18 15.82 -23.26
N GLN A 30 -9.77 14.73 -23.92
CA GLN A 30 -8.72 13.86 -23.37
C GLN A 30 -7.94 13.11 -24.46
N GLU A 31 -7.51 13.84 -25.49
CA GLU A 31 -6.45 13.42 -26.42
C GLU A 31 -5.50 14.59 -26.69
N ALA A 32 -4.76 15.02 -25.67
CA ALA A 32 -3.65 15.99 -25.85
C ALA A 32 -2.50 15.89 -24.82
N VAL A 33 -2.63 15.09 -23.74
CA VAL A 33 -1.70 15.14 -22.59
C VAL A 33 -0.66 14.01 -22.59
N THR A 34 -0.24 13.52 -23.75
CA THR A 34 0.83 12.49 -23.86
C THR A 34 2.02 12.92 -24.73
N ALA A 35 2.05 14.14 -25.24
CA ALA A 35 3.17 14.64 -26.06
C ALA A 35 4.26 15.39 -25.27
N ASP A 36 4.02 15.83 -24.03
CA ASP A 36 4.87 16.82 -23.35
C ASP A 36 5.72 16.28 -22.18
N ILE A 37 5.89 14.96 -22.09
CA ILE A 37 6.89 14.33 -21.19
C ILE A 37 8.09 13.86 -22.02
N LYS A 38 8.61 14.73 -22.88
CA LYS A 38 9.98 14.63 -23.41
C LYS A 38 10.84 15.70 -22.70
N SER A 39 11.69 15.20 -21.81
CA SER A 39 12.75 15.87 -21.04
C SER A 39 13.27 17.23 -21.54
N PRO A 40 13.60 18.12 -20.58
CA PRO A 40 14.73 19.03 -20.73
C PRO A 40 15.71 18.82 -19.58
N LEU A 41 16.53 17.75 -19.63
CA LEU A 41 17.71 17.67 -18.76
C LEU A 41 18.83 16.88 -19.46
N ASN A 42 19.39 17.50 -20.48
CA ASN A 42 20.75 17.24 -20.97
C ASN A 42 21.08 18.32 -22.01
N ARG A 43 21.55 19.47 -21.54
CA ARG A 43 22.10 20.52 -22.41
C ARG A 43 23.08 21.38 -21.63
N ASP A 44 24.22 20.79 -21.26
CA ASP A 44 25.43 21.54 -20.94
C ASP A 44 26.63 20.62 -21.16
N LEU A 45 27.18 20.63 -22.38
CA LEU A 45 28.58 20.35 -22.74
C LEU A 45 28.66 20.18 -24.25
N THR A 46 28.92 21.29 -24.95
CA THR A 46 29.81 21.43 -26.13
C THR A 46 29.42 22.70 -26.90
N LYS A 47 30.27 23.74 -26.79
CA LYS A 47 30.25 24.88 -27.70
C LYS A 47 31.66 25.44 -27.83
N ALA A 48 32.36 25.07 -28.92
CA ALA A 48 33.34 25.91 -29.57
C ALA A 48 33.67 25.39 -30.97
N ALA A 49 33.67 26.32 -31.94
CA ALA A 49 34.05 26.22 -33.35
C ALA A 49 33.14 25.33 -34.25
N GLY A 50 32.68 25.74 -35.42
CA GLY A 50 32.96 26.92 -36.21
C GLY A 50 32.65 26.60 -37.67
N VAL A 51 31.66 27.29 -38.23
CA VAL A 51 31.57 27.80 -39.62
C VAL A 51 32.07 26.88 -40.76
N ARG A 52 31.14 26.40 -41.61
CA ARG A 52 31.04 26.83 -43.02
C ARG A 52 29.81 26.23 -43.71
N ALA A 53 29.07 27.11 -44.37
CA ALA A 53 28.03 26.79 -45.33
C ALA A 53 28.64 26.31 -46.65
N SER A 54 27.91 25.47 -47.38
CA SER A 54 27.79 25.55 -48.84
C SER A 54 26.57 24.77 -49.34
N THR A 55 25.67 25.54 -49.94
CA THR A 55 24.68 25.25 -50.97
C THR A 55 25.18 24.27 -52.05
N THR A 56 24.31 23.41 -52.61
CA THR A 56 23.98 23.32 -54.06
C THR A 56 23.05 22.13 -54.37
N GLN A 57 22.06 22.39 -55.23
CA GLN A 57 21.02 21.52 -55.80
C GLN A 57 21.53 20.47 -56.81
N ARG A 58 20.81 19.35 -56.92
CA ARG A 58 20.35 18.62 -58.14
C ARG A 58 19.78 17.27 -57.65
N ASP A 59 18.50 16.96 -57.78
CA ASP A 59 17.71 16.63 -58.98
C ASP A 59 18.37 15.60 -59.91
N GLU A 60 18.04 14.32 -59.67
CA GLU A 60 17.95 13.21 -60.64
C GLU A 60 17.32 11.97 -59.97
N THR A 61 16.09 11.62 -60.38
CA THR A 61 15.46 10.29 -60.27
C THR A 61 16.00 9.38 -61.40
N PRO A 62 15.69 8.06 -61.52
CA PRO A 62 15.26 7.01 -60.58
C PRO A 62 16.01 5.64 -60.78
N VAL A 63 16.11 4.77 -59.76
CA VAL A 63 16.28 3.31 -59.95
C VAL A 63 15.56 2.55 -58.83
N PRO A 64 14.64 1.61 -59.13
CA PRO A 64 14.09 0.70 -58.13
C PRO A 64 15.08 -0.45 -57.91
N GLU A 65 16.01 -0.28 -56.96
CA GLU A 65 16.80 -1.41 -56.46
C GLU A 65 15.90 -2.32 -55.63
N GLU A 66 15.84 -3.59 -56.04
CA GLU A 66 15.22 -4.68 -55.31
C GLU A 66 15.66 -4.66 -53.84
N PRO A 67 14.73 -4.83 -52.88
CA PRO A 67 15.09 -4.94 -51.48
C PRO A 67 15.92 -6.22 -51.29
N SER A 68 17.23 -6.01 -51.28
CA SER A 68 18.24 -6.98 -50.90
C SER A 68 17.77 -7.61 -49.60
N ARG A 69 17.43 -8.90 -49.67
CA ARG A 69 17.03 -9.74 -48.55
C ARG A 69 18.16 -9.70 -47.53
N GLN A 70 18.06 -8.76 -46.59
CA GLN A 70 18.87 -8.74 -45.38
C GLN A 70 18.64 -10.09 -44.70
N ALA A 71 19.62 -10.97 -44.82
CA ALA A 71 19.60 -12.30 -44.26
C ALA A 71 19.24 -12.17 -42.78
N ALA A 72 18.10 -12.72 -42.41
CA ALA A 72 17.62 -12.75 -41.03
C ALA A 72 18.76 -13.31 -40.16
N SER A 73 19.28 -12.46 -39.27
CA SER A 73 20.28 -12.86 -38.29
C SER A 73 19.77 -14.13 -37.58
N PRO A 74 20.62 -15.16 -37.43
CA PRO A 74 20.21 -16.39 -36.76
C PRO A 74 19.66 -16.05 -35.36
N PRO A 75 18.58 -16.71 -34.92
CA PRO A 75 17.98 -16.47 -33.61
C PRO A 75 19.07 -16.64 -32.54
N GLN A 76 19.45 -15.51 -31.91
CA GLN A 76 20.39 -15.50 -30.80
C GLN A 76 19.79 -16.38 -29.71
N GLN A 77 20.40 -17.54 -29.49
CA GLN A 77 20.01 -18.45 -28.41
C GLN A 77 20.13 -17.67 -27.10
N VAL A 78 18.99 -17.56 -26.41
CA VAL A 78 18.90 -16.93 -25.10
C VAL A 78 19.66 -17.84 -24.15
N LEU A 79 20.92 -17.52 -23.87
CA LEU A 79 21.69 -18.21 -22.85
C LEU A 79 20.96 -17.99 -21.53
N ASP A 80 20.65 -19.06 -20.81
CA ASP A 80 20.13 -18.99 -19.44
C ASP A 80 21.21 -18.36 -18.55
N VAL A 81 21.15 -17.04 -18.41
CA VAL A 81 22.05 -16.28 -17.53
C VAL A 81 21.65 -16.58 -16.09
N LEU A 82 22.48 -17.37 -15.40
CA LEU A 82 22.36 -17.60 -13.97
C LEU A 82 23.08 -16.47 -13.23
N LEU A 83 22.34 -15.69 -12.43
CA LEU A 83 22.94 -14.75 -11.49
C LEU A 83 23.47 -15.50 -10.27
N SER A 84 24.70 -15.21 -9.87
CA SER A 84 25.19 -15.61 -8.56
C SER A 84 24.43 -14.89 -7.44
N LYS A 85 24.49 -15.42 -6.21
CA LYS A 85 23.87 -14.76 -5.04
C LYS A 85 24.38 -13.33 -4.85
N GLU A 86 25.69 -13.10 -5.00
CA GLU A 86 26.30 -11.78 -4.81
C GLU A 86 25.85 -10.77 -5.88
N GLU A 87 25.77 -11.21 -7.14
CA GLU A 87 25.23 -10.39 -8.24
C GLU A 87 23.75 -10.08 -8.03
N ALA A 88 22.96 -11.07 -7.58
CA ALA A 88 21.54 -10.88 -7.30
C ALA A 88 21.29 -9.86 -6.17
N LEU A 89 22.08 -9.92 -5.08
CA LEU A 89 22.00 -8.94 -3.98
C LEU A 89 22.45 -7.55 -4.41
N SER A 90 23.49 -7.46 -5.22
CA SER A 90 23.98 -6.19 -5.79
C SER A 90 22.92 -5.57 -6.71
N LEU A 91 22.29 -6.38 -7.56
CA LEU A 91 21.20 -5.97 -8.44
C LEU A 91 19.97 -5.48 -7.64
N GLN A 92 19.57 -6.19 -6.58
CA GLN A 92 18.49 -5.74 -5.70
C GLN A 92 18.84 -4.41 -5.02
N SER A 93 20.09 -4.20 -4.62
CA SER A 93 20.55 -2.96 -3.99
C SER A 93 20.43 -1.77 -4.94
N GLU A 94 20.88 -1.90 -6.19
CA GLU A 94 20.72 -0.85 -7.21
C GLU A 94 19.24 -0.57 -7.54
N LEU A 95 18.40 -1.61 -7.60
CA LEU A 95 16.96 -1.46 -7.80
C LEU A 95 16.30 -0.70 -6.63
N MET A 96 16.65 -1.04 -5.39
CA MET A 96 16.15 -0.34 -4.20
C MET A 96 16.60 1.12 -4.17
N GLU A 97 17.84 1.43 -4.51
CA GLU A 97 18.34 2.81 -4.61
C GLU A 97 17.54 3.59 -5.66
N ALA A 98 17.31 3.00 -6.85
CA ALA A 98 16.54 3.65 -7.90
C ALA A 98 15.07 3.85 -7.54
N PHE A 99 14.45 2.89 -6.84
CA PHE A 99 13.06 2.99 -6.42
C PHE A 99 12.89 3.93 -5.22
N SER A 100 13.86 4.02 -4.31
CA SER A 100 13.82 4.96 -3.18
C SER A 100 14.16 6.41 -3.58
N ALA A 101 14.69 6.63 -4.80
CA ALA A 101 15.01 7.96 -5.30
C ALA A 101 13.79 8.90 -5.26
N PRO A 102 13.92 10.13 -4.71
CA PRO A 102 12.79 11.07 -4.57
C PRO A 102 12.04 11.37 -5.88
N ALA A 103 12.77 11.42 -7.00
CA ALA A 103 12.18 11.65 -8.32
C ALA A 103 11.28 10.49 -8.76
N PHE A 104 11.68 9.25 -8.48
CA PHE A 104 10.88 8.06 -8.79
C PHE A 104 9.63 8.01 -7.91
N GLN A 105 9.80 8.20 -6.59
CA GLN A 105 8.69 8.22 -5.64
C GLN A 105 7.66 9.30 -5.97
N LYS A 106 8.11 10.50 -6.37
CA LYS A 106 7.23 11.57 -6.85
C LYS A 106 6.41 11.13 -8.07
N GLN A 107 7.03 10.48 -9.06
CA GLN A 107 6.32 9.97 -10.23
C GLN A 107 5.32 8.88 -9.88
N LEU A 108 5.74 7.95 -9.01
CA LEU A 108 4.89 6.87 -8.52
C LEU A 108 3.63 7.42 -7.84
N HIS A 109 3.77 8.35 -6.89
CA HIS A 109 2.64 8.98 -6.22
C HIS A 109 1.74 9.79 -7.17
N GLU A 110 2.32 10.50 -8.14
CA GLU A 110 1.54 11.25 -9.13
C GLU A 110 0.66 10.34 -9.99
N LEU A 111 1.16 9.15 -10.38
CA LEU A 111 0.36 8.14 -11.07
C LEU A 111 -0.82 7.67 -10.21
N GLY A 112 -0.58 7.40 -8.91
CA GLY A 112 -1.62 7.04 -7.97
C GLY A 112 -2.70 8.13 -7.82
N ARG A 113 -2.28 9.40 -7.79
CA ARG A 113 -3.16 10.57 -7.69
C ARG A 113 -4.01 10.77 -8.94
N LEU A 114 -3.42 10.62 -10.13
CA LEU A 114 -4.10 10.88 -11.40
C LEU A 114 -5.06 9.76 -11.83
N HIS A 115 -4.71 8.51 -11.55
CA HIS A 115 -5.46 7.35 -12.05
C HIS A 115 -6.26 6.61 -10.97
N GLY A 116 -6.14 7.02 -9.70
CA GLY A 116 -6.67 6.30 -8.55
C GLY A 116 -5.83 5.07 -8.21
N VAL A 117 -5.50 4.90 -6.93
CA VAL A 117 -4.78 3.73 -6.44
C VAL A 117 -5.64 2.49 -6.68
N GLY A 118 -5.03 1.40 -7.19
CA GLY A 118 -5.73 0.12 -7.39
C GLY A 118 -6.56 0.00 -8.68
N THR A 119 -6.58 1.01 -9.56
CA THR A 119 -7.19 0.87 -10.90
C THR A 119 -6.27 0.12 -11.86
N ASP A 120 -6.84 -0.55 -12.88
CA ASP A 120 -6.05 -1.24 -13.92
C ASP A 120 -5.12 -0.28 -14.68
N GLY A 121 -5.61 0.93 -14.97
CA GLY A 121 -4.81 1.96 -15.64
C GLY A 121 -3.62 2.41 -14.80
N CYS A 122 -3.83 2.64 -13.50
CA CYS A 122 -2.76 2.97 -12.57
C CYS A 122 -1.71 1.84 -12.52
N ARG A 123 -2.16 0.58 -12.36
CA ARG A 123 -1.26 -0.59 -12.35
C ARG A 123 -0.40 -0.67 -13.61
N ALA A 124 -0.98 -0.48 -14.79
CA ALA A 124 -0.26 -0.54 -16.06
C ALA A 124 0.82 0.55 -16.16
N LEU A 125 0.54 1.77 -15.70
CA LEU A 125 1.49 2.88 -15.73
C LEU A 125 2.60 2.71 -14.68
N VAL A 126 2.27 2.23 -13.48
CA VAL A 126 3.26 1.88 -12.45
C VAL A 126 4.19 0.78 -12.96
N LEU A 127 3.65 -0.27 -13.58
CA LEU A 127 4.45 -1.33 -14.16
C LEU A 127 5.39 -0.79 -15.25
N LYS A 128 4.91 0.13 -16.10
CA LYS A 128 5.73 0.79 -17.12
C LYS A 128 6.87 1.61 -16.51
N LEU A 129 6.57 2.37 -15.45
CA LEU A 129 7.55 3.16 -14.70
C LEU A 129 8.65 2.26 -14.09
N VAL A 130 8.24 1.19 -13.41
CA VAL A 130 9.15 0.19 -12.82
C VAL A 130 10.02 -0.47 -13.88
N ARG A 131 9.43 -0.96 -14.97
CA ARG A 131 10.16 -1.61 -16.06
C ARG A 131 11.18 -0.69 -16.71
N SER A 132 10.87 0.61 -16.86
CA SER A 132 11.82 1.59 -17.38
C SER A 132 13.10 1.64 -16.55
N LYS A 133 12.99 1.56 -15.22
CA LYS A 133 14.15 1.55 -14.32
C LYS A 133 14.86 0.20 -14.28
N GLN A 134 14.11 -0.89 -14.32
CA GLN A 134 14.69 -2.23 -14.41
C GLN A 134 15.55 -2.38 -15.68
N VAL A 135 15.06 -1.98 -16.85
CA VAL A 135 15.82 -2.04 -18.12
C VAL A 135 17.16 -1.29 -18.04
N GLU A 136 17.17 -0.13 -17.41
CA GLU A 136 18.37 0.68 -17.23
C GLU A 136 19.43 -0.06 -16.39
N ILE A 137 18.99 -0.69 -15.29
CA ILE A 137 19.86 -1.30 -14.29
C ILE A 137 20.34 -2.68 -14.72
N ILE A 138 19.45 -3.56 -15.21
CA ILE A 138 19.80 -4.97 -15.53
C ILE A 138 20.90 -5.08 -16.59
N SER A 139 21.04 -4.07 -17.44
CA SER A 139 22.10 -4.00 -18.45
C SER A 139 23.51 -4.02 -17.88
N ARG A 140 23.68 -3.51 -16.64
CA ARG A 140 24.95 -3.49 -15.91
C ARG A 140 25.35 -4.87 -15.40
N PHE A 141 24.39 -5.78 -15.30
CA PHE A 141 24.53 -7.15 -14.83
C PHE A 141 24.57 -8.17 -15.97
N GLY A 142 24.90 -7.73 -17.19
CA GLY A 142 25.01 -8.60 -18.36
C GLY A 142 23.69 -9.12 -18.92
N LEU A 143 22.55 -8.65 -18.41
CA LEU A 143 21.22 -8.98 -18.92
C LEU A 143 20.82 -8.04 -20.05
N GLN A 144 19.95 -8.50 -20.93
CA GLN A 144 19.49 -7.67 -22.05
C GLN A 144 18.64 -6.49 -21.55
N SER A 145 18.87 -5.27 -22.06
CA SER A 145 18.04 -4.08 -21.80
C SER A 145 16.66 -4.16 -22.50
N SER A 146 15.91 -5.22 -22.26
CA SER A 146 14.65 -5.55 -22.93
C SER A 146 13.66 -6.20 -21.97
N GLN A 147 12.43 -6.40 -22.44
CA GLN A 147 11.44 -7.20 -21.71
C GLN A 147 11.93 -8.63 -21.46
N ALA A 148 12.62 -9.23 -22.43
CA ALA A 148 13.19 -10.57 -22.29
C ALA A 148 14.30 -10.62 -21.23
N GLY A 149 15.10 -9.56 -21.10
CA GLY A 149 16.10 -9.49 -20.03
C GLY A 149 15.50 -9.32 -18.64
N ILE A 150 14.35 -8.62 -18.51
CA ILE A 150 13.59 -8.59 -17.25
C ILE A 150 13.06 -9.98 -16.92
N GLU A 151 12.55 -10.72 -17.90
CA GLU A 151 12.10 -12.10 -17.69
C GLU A 151 13.25 -13.03 -17.28
N GLY A 152 14.42 -12.87 -17.92
CA GLY A 152 15.66 -13.54 -17.52
C GLY A 152 16.08 -13.20 -16.08
N MET A 153 16.04 -11.92 -15.70
CA MET A 153 16.27 -11.46 -14.33
C MET A 153 15.33 -12.16 -13.34
N LEU A 154 14.02 -12.14 -13.59
CA LEU A 154 13.01 -12.73 -12.72
C LEU A 154 13.17 -14.26 -12.62
N SER A 155 13.52 -14.91 -13.74
CA SER A 155 13.84 -16.34 -13.77
C SER A 155 15.07 -16.66 -12.91
N ALA A 156 16.12 -15.86 -13.00
CA ALA A 156 17.33 -16.00 -12.18
C ALA A 156 17.04 -15.85 -10.67
N PHE A 157 16.15 -14.93 -10.28
CA PHE A 157 15.74 -14.78 -8.87
C PHE A 157 14.95 -15.99 -8.34
N LYS A 158 14.28 -16.75 -9.20
CA LYS A 158 13.45 -17.89 -8.77
C LYS A 158 14.28 -19.01 -8.11
N SER A 159 15.53 -19.21 -8.53
CA SER A 159 16.44 -20.18 -7.90
C SER A 159 16.93 -19.72 -6.51
N LEU A 160 16.76 -18.43 -6.19
CA LEU A 160 17.20 -17.79 -4.95
C LEU A 160 16.02 -17.40 -4.04
N GLU A 161 14.79 -17.80 -4.35
CA GLU A 161 13.58 -17.35 -3.63
C GLU A 161 13.55 -17.81 -2.15
N THR A 162 14.28 -18.86 -1.81
CA THR A 162 14.41 -19.37 -0.44
C THR A 162 15.51 -18.69 0.38
N ASP A 163 16.33 -17.83 -0.24
CA ASP A 163 17.42 -17.15 0.45
C ASP A 163 16.87 -16.00 1.34
N PRO A 164 17.24 -15.94 2.63
CA PRO A 164 16.66 -14.97 3.56
C PRO A 164 17.00 -13.52 3.20
N ASP A 165 18.21 -13.26 2.69
CA ASP A 165 18.64 -11.90 2.34
C ASP A 165 17.85 -11.40 1.12
N ILE A 166 17.67 -12.27 0.12
CA ILE A 166 16.85 -12.01 -1.06
C ILE A 166 15.39 -11.74 -0.66
N GLN A 167 14.84 -12.47 0.31
CA GLN A 167 13.47 -12.26 0.81
C GLN A 167 13.31 -10.91 1.51
N VAL A 168 14.27 -10.52 2.36
CA VAL A 168 14.25 -9.22 3.04
C VAL A 168 14.26 -8.09 2.02
N ASN A 169 15.15 -8.13 1.03
CA ASN A 169 15.22 -7.13 -0.04
C ASN A 169 13.97 -7.12 -0.91
N ASN A 170 13.40 -8.29 -1.22
CA ASN A 170 12.13 -8.38 -1.95
C ASN A 170 10.97 -7.72 -1.19
N MET A 171 10.95 -7.83 0.14
CA MET A 171 9.96 -7.15 0.98
C MET A 171 10.16 -5.63 0.95
N ALA A 172 11.39 -5.16 1.14
CA ALA A 172 11.72 -3.74 1.06
C ALA A 172 11.37 -3.13 -0.31
N MET A 173 11.68 -3.82 -1.42
CA MET A 173 11.27 -3.38 -2.76
C MET A 173 9.74 -3.33 -2.92
N LYS A 174 9.01 -4.32 -2.38
CA LYS A 174 7.54 -4.31 -2.42
C LYS A 174 6.98 -3.11 -1.65
N GLU A 175 7.59 -2.73 -0.53
CA GLU A 175 7.21 -1.53 0.22
C GLU A 175 7.50 -0.25 -0.55
N LEU A 176 8.69 -0.12 -1.16
CA LEU A 176 9.06 1.04 -1.99
C LEU A 176 8.16 1.21 -3.22
N LEU A 177 7.66 0.11 -3.78
CA LEU A 177 6.75 0.11 -4.92
C LEU A 177 5.27 0.13 -4.52
N CYS A 178 4.98 0.03 -3.22
CA CYS A 178 3.63 0.12 -2.74
C CYS A 178 3.18 1.58 -2.86
N LEU A 179 2.13 1.80 -3.65
CA LEU A 179 1.27 2.97 -3.49
C LEU A 179 0.46 2.79 -2.21
N SER A 180 1.15 2.64 -1.07
CA SER A 180 0.48 2.70 0.21
C SER A 180 -0.13 4.09 0.24
N GLU A 181 -1.45 4.13 0.42
CA GLU A 181 -2.17 5.37 0.61
C GLU A 181 -1.57 6.02 1.86
N MET A 182 -0.55 6.87 1.66
CA MET A 182 -0.32 7.97 2.56
C MET A 182 -1.70 8.61 2.69
N PRO A 183 -2.31 8.61 3.89
CA PRO A 183 -3.66 9.11 4.07
C PRO A 183 -3.63 10.60 3.76
N PHE A 184 -3.78 10.93 2.49
CA PHE A 184 -4.22 12.24 2.10
C PHE A 184 -5.63 12.33 2.66
N PRO A 185 -5.94 13.33 3.50
CA PRO A 185 -7.28 13.55 3.99
C PRO A 185 -8.12 14.06 2.81
N THR A 186 -8.45 13.17 1.87
CA THR A 186 -9.49 13.42 0.89
C THR A 186 -10.82 13.12 1.59
N PRO A 187 -11.76 14.09 1.60
CA PRO A 187 -13.09 13.87 2.10
C PRO A 187 -13.79 12.88 1.16
N VAL A 188 -13.68 11.59 1.47
CA VAL A 188 -14.36 10.55 0.71
C VAL A 188 -15.86 10.85 0.80
N PRO A 189 -16.59 10.96 -0.33
CA PRO A 189 -18.04 11.02 -0.32
C PRO A 189 -18.52 9.77 0.41
N GLU A 190 -19.13 10.01 1.56
CA GLU A 190 -19.60 9.03 2.52
C GLU A 190 -20.66 8.16 1.83
N VAL A 191 -20.25 7.16 1.06
CA VAL A 191 -21.14 6.07 0.66
C VAL A 191 -21.41 5.32 1.94
N ARG A 192 -22.41 5.80 2.69
CA ARG A 192 -22.95 5.17 3.89
C ARG A 192 -23.61 3.87 3.48
N MET A 193 -22.80 2.86 3.17
CA MET A 193 -23.25 1.50 3.39
C MET A 193 -23.58 1.43 4.87
N VAL A 194 -24.86 1.22 5.19
CA VAL A 194 -25.31 1.00 6.56
C VAL A 194 -24.75 -0.36 6.97
N VAL A 195 -23.47 -0.38 7.34
CA VAL A 195 -22.84 -1.59 7.85
C VAL A 195 -23.44 -1.83 9.22
N GLN A 196 -24.17 -2.93 9.34
CA GLN A 196 -24.73 -3.33 10.62
C GLN A 196 -23.61 -3.87 11.53
N ARG A 197 -23.72 -3.54 12.81
CA ARG A 197 -22.82 -4.06 13.85
C ARG A 197 -22.86 -5.59 13.88
N PRO A 198 -21.73 -6.26 14.15
CA PRO A 198 -21.67 -7.70 14.32
C PRO A 198 -22.65 -8.18 15.41
N SER A 199 -23.66 -8.94 15.00
CA SER A 199 -24.61 -9.62 15.90
C SER A 199 -24.41 -11.14 15.92
N THR A 200 -23.50 -11.67 15.09
CA THR A 200 -23.23 -13.10 14.96
C THR A 200 -21.77 -13.41 15.26
N LYS A 201 -21.51 -14.61 15.77
CA LYS A 201 -20.16 -15.14 16.02
C LYS A 201 -19.23 -14.92 14.82
N HIS A 202 -19.68 -15.28 13.61
CA HIS A 202 -18.86 -15.18 12.41
C HIS A 202 -18.42 -13.73 12.13
N ARG A 203 -19.33 -12.76 12.27
CA ARG A 203 -19.01 -11.34 12.05
C ARG A 203 -18.08 -10.79 13.11
N VAL A 204 -18.21 -11.23 14.37
CA VAL A 204 -17.26 -10.89 15.45
C VAL A 204 -15.88 -11.44 15.13
N MET A 205 -15.78 -12.70 14.71
CA MET A 205 -14.51 -13.30 14.28
C MET A 205 -13.88 -12.54 13.10
N ASP A 206 -14.67 -12.05 12.15
CA ASP A 206 -14.15 -11.27 11.02
C ASP A 206 -13.48 -9.97 11.50
N VAL A 207 -14.12 -9.22 12.42
CA VAL A 207 -13.51 -8.02 13.03
C VAL A 207 -12.18 -8.36 13.69
N LEU A 208 -12.17 -9.43 14.51
CA LEU A 208 -10.96 -9.84 15.25
C LEU A 208 -9.84 -10.29 14.30
N ARG A 209 -10.17 -10.99 13.21
CA ARG A 209 -9.17 -11.40 12.19
C ARG A 209 -8.55 -10.19 11.49
N VAL A 210 -9.34 -9.19 11.11
CA VAL A 210 -8.81 -7.99 10.46
C VAL A 210 -7.95 -7.19 11.45
N GLN A 211 -8.37 -7.04 12.71
CA GLN A 211 -7.53 -6.43 13.74
C GLN A 211 -6.23 -7.19 13.95
N LEU A 212 -6.28 -8.52 13.98
CA LEU A 212 -5.09 -9.34 14.12
C LEU A 212 -4.10 -9.11 12.97
N ILE A 213 -4.58 -9.03 11.73
CA ILE A 213 -3.73 -8.75 10.55
C ILE A 213 -3.09 -7.37 10.69
N GLU A 214 -3.90 -6.34 10.99
CA GLU A 214 -3.42 -4.96 11.09
C GLU A 214 -2.42 -4.78 12.23
N PHE A 215 -2.70 -5.30 13.42
CA PHE A 215 -1.77 -5.24 14.55
C PHE A 215 -0.53 -6.12 14.33
N SER A 216 -0.59 -7.16 13.49
CA SER A 216 0.59 -7.98 13.18
C SER A 216 1.58 -7.31 12.21
N LYS A 217 1.26 -6.13 11.66
CA LYS A 217 2.19 -5.40 10.77
C LYS A 217 3.49 -5.05 11.49
N ALA A 218 4.62 -5.19 10.79
CA ALA A 218 5.95 -5.00 11.37
C ALA A 218 6.13 -3.59 11.98
N THR A 219 5.65 -2.55 11.30
CA THR A 219 5.68 -1.16 11.78
C THR A 219 4.94 -0.99 13.10
N PHE A 220 3.73 -1.55 13.21
CA PHE A 220 2.94 -1.51 14.45
C PHE A 220 3.64 -2.28 15.58
N GLN A 221 4.19 -3.46 15.29
CA GLN A 221 4.88 -4.27 16.30
C GLN A 221 6.15 -3.60 16.82
N LEU A 222 6.90 -2.87 15.98
CA LEU A 222 8.05 -2.06 16.44
C LEU A 222 7.63 -1.00 17.46
N GLU A 223 6.48 -0.34 17.24
CA GLU A 223 5.95 0.64 18.18
C GLU A 223 5.48 0.00 19.50
N VAL A 224 4.87 -1.19 19.45
CA VAL A 224 4.50 -1.94 20.66
C VAL A 224 5.73 -2.33 21.48
N GLU A 225 6.80 -2.81 20.84
CA GLU A 225 8.05 -3.15 21.53
C GLU A 225 8.74 -1.91 22.11
N GLU A 226 8.67 -0.77 21.42
CA GLU A 226 9.16 0.50 21.95
C GLU A 226 8.37 0.94 23.20
N LEU A 227 7.03 0.80 23.20
CA LEU A 227 6.21 1.04 24.39
C LEU A 227 6.60 0.12 25.55
N LYS A 228 6.82 -1.18 25.29
CA LYS A 228 7.28 -2.13 26.32
C LYS A 228 8.64 -1.76 26.89
N ARG A 229 9.58 -1.31 26.05
CA ARG A 229 10.91 -0.86 26.45
C ARG A 229 10.86 0.39 27.34
N GLN A 230 9.91 1.29 27.08
CA GLN A 230 9.69 2.50 27.87
C GLN A 230 8.93 2.24 29.18
N ALA A 231 8.18 1.14 29.27
CA ALA A 231 7.44 0.77 30.47
C ALA A 231 8.38 0.40 31.64
N LYS A 232 7.93 0.66 32.87
CA LYS A 232 8.73 0.34 34.06
C LYS A 232 8.75 -1.17 34.28
N VAL A 233 9.80 -1.66 34.95
CA VAL A 233 9.92 -3.09 35.32
C VAL A 233 8.71 -3.59 36.13
N SER A 234 8.06 -2.72 36.92
CA SER A 234 6.83 -3.06 37.65
C SER A 234 5.66 -3.46 36.74
N ASP A 235 5.60 -2.93 35.52
CA ASP A 235 4.50 -3.17 34.59
C ASP A 235 4.65 -4.54 33.87
N ALA A 236 5.88 -5.06 33.80
CA ALA A 236 6.16 -6.39 33.29
C ALA A 236 5.56 -7.48 34.19
N ALA A 237 5.53 -7.29 35.51
CA ALA A 237 4.91 -8.23 36.45
C ALA A 237 3.38 -8.33 36.23
N GLY A 238 2.75 -7.23 35.80
CA GLY A 238 1.34 -7.20 35.41
C GLY A 238 1.07 -7.80 34.02
N GLY A 239 2.10 -8.33 33.33
CA GLY A 239 1.96 -8.84 31.97
C GLY A 239 1.59 -7.75 30.96
N PHE A 240 2.01 -6.51 31.22
CA PHE A 240 1.71 -5.33 30.41
C PHE A 240 0.20 -5.06 30.23
N TYR A 241 -0.66 -5.51 31.15
CA TYR A 241 -2.10 -5.27 31.05
C TYR A 241 -2.47 -3.78 30.97
N HIS A 242 -1.66 -2.88 31.56
CA HIS A 242 -1.83 -1.42 31.50
C HIS A 242 -0.66 -0.72 30.79
N LEU A 243 -0.18 -1.27 29.68
CA LEU A 243 0.90 -0.66 28.90
C LEU A 243 0.54 0.78 28.49
N PRO A 244 1.25 1.82 28.97
CA PRO A 244 0.96 3.21 28.62
C PRO A 244 1.09 3.43 27.11
N GLY A 245 0.23 4.29 26.53
CA GLY A 245 0.24 4.59 25.09
C GLY A 245 -0.37 3.51 24.18
N ARG A 246 -0.51 2.26 24.64
CA ARG A 246 -1.05 1.16 23.83
C ARG A 246 -2.47 1.44 23.29
N ALA A 247 -3.33 2.00 24.12
CA ALA A 247 -4.71 2.30 23.72
C ALA A 247 -4.78 3.34 22.60
N ASP A 248 -3.91 4.36 22.65
CA ASP A 248 -3.87 5.39 21.62
C ASP A 248 -3.22 4.85 20.33
N LEU A 249 -2.18 4.01 20.44
CA LEU A 249 -1.58 3.30 19.31
C LEU A 249 -2.60 2.39 18.59
N ALA A 250 -3.33 1.56 19.34
CA ALA A 250 -4.36 0.70 18.79
C ALA A 250 -5.49 1.50 18.12
N LEU A 251 -5.83 2.67 18.68
CA LEU A 251 -6.90 3.52 18.18
C LEU A 251 -6.60 4.09 16.79
N ILE A 252 -5.33 4.32 16.42
CA ILE A 252 -4.94 4.76 15.07
C ILE A 252 -5.43 3.76 14.02
N VAL A 253 -5.21 2.47 14.26
CA VAL A 253 -5.68 1.39 13.38
C VAL A 253 -7.20 1.26 13.45
N GLN A 254 -7.76 1.26 14.67
CA GLN A 254 -9.19 1.05 14.88
C GLN A 254 -10.05 2.20 14.32
N GLN A 255 -9.52 3.42 14.26
CA GLN A 255 -10.18 4.58 13.63
C GLN A 255 -10.60 4.31 12.18
N VAL A 256 -9.75 3.60 11.43
CA VAL A 256 -9.99 3.27 10.02
C VAL A 256 -10.77 1.97 9.88
N LEU A 257 -10.54 1.01 10.78
CA LEU A 257 -11.10 -0.34 10.71
C LEU A 257 -12.55 -0.40 11.19
N LEU A 258 -12.85 0.18 12.36
CA LEU A 258 -14.14 0.03 13.04
C LEU A 258 -15.36 0.54 12.23
N PRO A 259 -15.27 1.67 11.51
CA PRO A 259 -16.37 2.12 10.63
C PRO A 259 -16.81 1.09 9.60
N GLN A 260 -15.89 0.23 9.12
CA GLN A 260 -16.19 -0.84 8.16
C GLN A 260 -17.04 -1.97 8.74
N TYR A 261 -17.31 -1.93 10.05
CA TYR A 261 -18.13 -2.90 10.78
C TYR A 261 -19.29 -2.23 11.52
N GLY A 262 -19.59 -0.96 11.22
CA GLY A 262 -20.71 -0.24 11.85
C GLY A 262 -20.42 0.31 13.24
N PHE A 263 -19.14 0.35 13.64
CA PHE A 263 -18.69 0.97 14.88
C PHE A 263 -18.12 2.36 14.61
N ALA A 264 -18.13 3.25 15.61
CA ALA A 264 -17.41 4.50 15.50
C ALA A 264 -15.89 4.25 15.53
N GLY A 265 -15.11 5.01 14.75
CA GLY A 265 -13.65 5.06 14.85
C GLY A 265 -13.20 5.85 16.09
N SER A 266 -13.72 5.54 17.28
CA SER A 266 -13.45 6.27 18.51
C SER A 266 -13.30 5.32 19.70
N LYS A 267 -12.90 5.84 20.87
CA LYS A 267 -12.77 5.02 22.09
C LYS A 267 -14.12 4.39 22.49
N GLU A 268 -15.22 5.12 22.29
CA GLU A 268 -16.58 4.65 22.51
C GLU A 268 -16.94 3.52 21.53
N GLY A 269 -16.55 3.63 20.26
CA GLY A 269 -16.75 2.57 19.27
C GLY A 269 -15.94 1.31 19.56
N VAL A 270 -14.74 1.44 20.11
CA VAL A 270 -13.95 0.30 20.62
C VAL A 270 -14.67 -0.37 21.78
N GLN A 271 -15.22 0.41 22.72
CA GLN A 271 -15.99 -0.14 23.84
C GLN A 271 -17.26 -0.86 23.36
N ASP A 272 -17.98 -0.29 22.40
CA ASP A 272 -19.15 -0.89 21.75
C ASP A 272 -18.77 -2.21 21.05
N MET A 273 -17.67 -2.23 20.31
CA MET A 273 -17.14 -3.46 19.72
C MET A 273 -16.83 -4.54 20.78
N ILE A 274 -16.21 -4.15 21.89
CA ILE A 274 -15.91 -5.07 22.99
C ILE A 274 -17.20 -5.66 23.59
N GLN A 275 -18.24 -4.84 23.79
CA GLN A 275 -19.56 -5.30 24.25
C GLN A 275 -20.18 -6.30 23.27
N HIS A 276 -20.05 -6.08 21.97
CA HIS A 276 -20.50 -7.01 20.94
C HIS A 276 -19.69 -8.32 20.89
N CYS A 277 -18.45 -8.32 21.36
CA CYS A 277 -17.64 -9.54 21.50
C CYS A 277 -18.02 -10.37 22.74
N ALA A 278 -18.47 -9.72 23.81
CA ALA A 278 -18.69 -10.34 25.12
C ALA A 278 -19.59 -11.60 25.08
N PRO A 279 -20.75 -11.63 24.38
CA PRO A 279 -21.60 -12.82 24.32
C PRO A 279 -20.92 -14.07 23.74
N PHE A 280 -19.84 -13.88 22.97
CA PHE A 280 -19.13 -14.94 22.28
C PHE A 280 -17.78 -15.28 22.94
N VAL A 281 -17.39 -14.63 24.04
CA VAL A 281 -16.03 -14.80 24.62
C VAL A 281 -15.76 -16.21 25.16
N LYS A 282 -16.82 -16.98 25.47
CA LYS A 282 -16.71 -18.40 25.90
C LYS A 282 -16.51 -19.37 24.74
N ASP A 283 -16.72 -18.92 23.50
CA ASP A 283 -16.47 -19.74 22.31
C ASP A 283 -14.95 -19.85 22.07
N PRO A 284 -14.40 -21.06 21.91
CA PRO A 284 -12.94 -21.26 21.86
C PRO A 284 -12.28 -20.56 20.66
N ASP A 285 -12.97 -20.46 19.52
CA ASP A 285 -12.42 -19.79 18.34
C ASP A 285 -12.31 -18.28 18.55
N VAL A 286 -13.34 -17.68 19.16
CA VAL A 286 -13.37 -16.25 19.50
C VAL A 286 -12.37 -15.94 20.60
N ALA A 287 -12.31 -16.76 21.65
CA ALA A 287 -11.34 -16.61 22.74
C ALA A 287 -9.89 -16.67 22.24
N SER A 288 -9.58 -17.62 21.35
CA SER A 288 -8.26 -17.75 20.72
C SER A 288 -7.90 -16.56 19.85
N LEU A 289 -8.85 -16.06 19.03
CA LEU A 289 -8.61 -14.86 18.22
C LEU A 289 -8.40 -13.62 19.08
N LEU A 290 -9.20 -13.45 20.13
CA LEU A 290 -9.10 -12.31 21.03
C LEU A 290 -7.75 -12.31 21.77
N ASP A 291 -7.29 -13.47 22.23
CA ASP A 291 -5.96 -13.61 22.83
C ASP A 291 -4.85 -13.22 21.86
N ARG A 292 -4.93 -13.66 20.60
CA ARG A 292 -3.94 -13.33 19.58
C ARG A 292 -3.93 -11.84 19.27
N VAL A 293 -5.10 -11.20 19.21
CA VAL A 293 -5.21 -9.74 19.05
C VAL A 293 -4.54 -9.03 20.23
N ASN A 294 -4.85 -9.44 21.46
CA ASN A 294 -4.28 -8.85 22.67
C ASN A 294 -2.77 -9.09 22.81
N ASP A 295 -2.29 -10.26 22.41
CA ASP A 295 -0.86 -10.59 22.33
C ASP A 295 -0.13 -9.66 21.37
N ARG A 296 -0.71 -9.38 20.18
CA ARG A 296 -0.18 -8.37 19.25
C ARG A 296 -0.25 -6.95 19.79
N LEU A 297 -1.14 -6.66 20.73
CA LEU A 297 -1.15 -5.40 21.48
C LEU A 297 -0.14 -5.42 22.66
N GLY A 298 0.63 -6.49 22.82
CA GLY A 298 1.69 -6.62 23.81
C GLY A 298 1.24 -7.14 25.17
N MET A 299 0.02 -7.67 25.30
CA MET A 299 -0.44 -8.33 26.53
C MET A 299 0.17 -9.73 26.66
N SER A 300 0.53 -10.11 27.89
CA SER A 300 0.91 -11.50 28.15
C SER A 300 -0.31 -12.43 28.21
N THR A 301 -0.10 -13.74 28.14
CA THR A 301 -1.15 -14.75 28.27
C THR A 301 -2.00 -14.56 29.53
N ALA A 302 -1.36 -14.34 30.70
CA ALA A 302 -2.08 -14.12 31.95
C ALA A 302 -2.90 -12.81 31.95
N ALA A 303 -2.47 -11.81 31.18
CA ALA A 303 -3.22 -10.57 31.00
C ALA A 303 -4.44 -10.78 30.08
N CYS A 304 -4.29 -11.61 29.03
CA CYS A 304 -5.40 -12.03 28.16
C CYS A 304 -6.47 -12.81 28.94
N ASP A 305 -6.06 -13.74 29.81
CA ASP A 305 -6.99 -14.48 30.68
C ASP A 305 -7.87 -13.56 31.51
N ARG A 306 -7.25 -12.61 32.23
CA ARG A 306 -7.98 -11.62 33.03
C ARG A 306 -8.92 -10.75 32.20
N PHE A 307 -8.51 -10.41 30.97
CA PHE A 307 -9.36 -9.65 30.06
C PHE A 307 -10.58 -10.44 29.64
N ARG A 308 -10.42 -11.74 29.33
CA ARG A 308 -11.56 -12.62 29.02
C ARG A 308 -12.51 -12.78 30.20
N ASP A 309 -11.97 -12.93 31.40
CA ASP A 309 -12.78 -12.98 32.61
C ASP A 309 -13.60 -11.70 32.73
N LEU A 310 -12.99 -10.52 32.54
CA LEU A 310 -13.71 -9.25 32.54
C LEU A 310 -14.83 -9.20 31.49
N LEU A 311 -14.57 -9.65 30.26
CA LEU A 311 -15.60 -9.69 29.21
C LEU A 311 -16.72 -10.67 29.52
N ALA A 312 -16.42 -11.81 30.16
CA ALA A 312 -17.43 -12.78 30.54
C ALA A 312 -18.42 -12.24 31.57
N HIS A 313 -18.06 -11.18 32.32
CA HIS A 313 -18.96 -10.47 33.23
C HIS A 313 -19.81 -9.39 32.54
N LEU A 314 -19.47 -9.02 31.28
CA LEU A 314 -20.24 -8.07 30.48
C LEU A 314 -21.34 -8.74 29.64
N ALA A 315 -21.30 -10.06 29.51
CA ALA A 315 -22.24 -10.89 28.76
C ALA A 315 -23.42 -11.35 29.64
#